data_AF-A0A382ZMN2-F1
#
_entry.id   AF-A0A382ZMN2-F1
#
_cell.length_a   1.000
_cell.length_b   1.000
_cell.length_c   1.000
_cell.angle_alpha   90.00
_cell.angle_beta   90.00
_cell.angle_gamma   90.00
#
_symmetry.space_group_name_H-M   'P 1'
#
loop_
_entity.id
_entity.type
_entity.pdbx_description
1 polymer ?
#
loop_
_entity_poly.entity_id
_entity_poly.type
_entity_poly.pdbx_seq_one_letter_code
_entity_poly.pdbx_strand_id
1 'polypeptide(L)'
;VPLAAVGLVLAVWVSLQLAGSAPAVEMRVASSELSVSGDLPGFRADAWYLPDDELLGFVGVPEGSFLMGSDPSLDPLAFDIERWSTTSAQGRVELPNYFIGRFEVTVAQFRVFAHESGRRIIDSNALGSELSHPVVGVSWTDAVAYTQWL
;
A
#
# COMPACT_ATOMS: atom_id res chain seq x y z
N VAL A 1 -9.59 50.80 31.99
CA VAL A 1 -8.81 49.99 31.03
C VAL A 1 -8.20 48.69 31.61
N PRO A 2 -7.99 48.45 32.94
CA PRO A 2 -7.31 47.23 33.38
C PRO A 2 -8.24 46.00 33.50
N LEU A 3 -9.55 46.20 33.71
CA LEU A 3 -10.50 45.10 33.92
C LEU A 3 -10.81 44.28 32.66
N ALA A 4 -10.82 44.92 31.49
CA ALA A 4 -11.09 44.24 30.22
C ALA A 4 -9.94 43.29 29.81
N ALA A 5 -8.69 43.66 30.13
CA ALA A 5 -7.52 42.85 29.83
C ALA A 5 -7.47 41.55 30.66
N VAL A 6 -7.87 41.62 31.93
CA VAL A 6 -7.92 40.43 32.82
C VAL A 6 -9.00 39.45 32.35
N GLY A 7 -10.16 39.95 31.91
CA GLY A 7 -11.22 39.11 31.35
C GLY A 7 -10.78 38.36 30.08
N LEU A 8 -10.01 39.02 29.22
CA LEU A 8 -9.52 38.44 27.97
C LEU A 8 -8.45 37.37 28.22
N VAL A 9 -7.55 37.60 29.19
CA VAL A 9 -6.55 36.60 29.61
C VAL A 9 -7.23 35.37 30.22
N LEU A 10 -8.26 35.55 31.06
CA LEU A 10 -9.04 34.44 31.61
C LEU A 10 -9.79 33.67 30.51
N ALA A 11 -10.40 34.36 29.55
CA ALA A 11 -11.11 33.72 28.45
C ALA A 11 -10.15 32.92 27.54
N VAL A 12 -8.97 33.45 27.25
CA VAL A 12 -7.93 32.75 26.48
C VAL A 12 -7.39 31.56 27.26
N TRP A 13 -7.12 31.71 28.56
CA TRP A 13 -6.64 30.62 29.41
C TRP A 13 -7.66 29.48 29.53
N VAL A 14 -8.94 29.81 29.72
CA VAL A 14 -10.04 28.81 29.73
C VAL A 14 -10.20 28.17 28.36
N SER A 15 -10.08 28.92 27.26
CA SER A 15 -10.14 28.37 25.90
C SER A 15 -8.97 27.42 25.60
N LEU A 16 -7.76 27.72 26.10
CA LEU A 16 -6.59 26.85 25.98
C LEU A 16 -6.74 25.59 26.84
N GLN A 17 -7.29 25.70 28.05
CA GLN A 17 -7.58 24.56 28.92
C GLN A 17 -8.67 23.65 28.33
N LEU A 18 -9.72 24.22 27.75
CA LEU A 18 -10.76 23.46 27.05
C LEU A 18 -10.26 22.83 25.74
N ALA A 19 -9.34 23.50 25.02
CA ALA A 19 -8.68 22.91 23.85
C ALA A 19 -7.72 21.78 24.22
N GLY A 20 -7.04 21.86 25.37
CA GLY A 20 -6.22 20.79 25.93
C GLY A 20 -7.00 19.66 26.61
N SER A 21 -8.27 19.92 26.95
CA SER A 21 -9.20 18.96 27.59
C SER A 21 -10.29 18.47 26.64
N ALA A 22 -10.18 18.76 25.33
CA ALA A 22 -10.92 17.99 24.35
C ALA A 22 -10.60 16.53 24.67
N PRO A 23 -11.59 15.63 24.80
CA PRO A 23 -11.25 14.24 24.77
C PRO A 23 -10.43 14.12 23.50
N ALA A 24 -9.17 13.70 23.63
CA ALA A 24 -8.62 12.97 22.52
C ALA A 24 -9.74 12.00 22.20
N VAL A 25 -10.36 12.16 21.03
CA VAL A 25 -10.84 10.98 20.35
C VAL A 25 -9.55 10.23 20.10
N GLU A 26 -9.06 9.59 21.17
CA GLU A 26 -8.22 8.44 21.19
C GLU A 26 -9.10 7.51 20.40
N MET A 27 -8.97 7.66 19.09
CA MET A 27 -9.28 6.63 18.16
C MET A 27 -8.25 5.58 18.52
N ARG A 28 -8.55 4.86 19.61
CA ARG A 28 -8.73 3.42 19.65
C ARG A 28 -9.40 2.97 18.34
N VAL A 29 -8.76 3.26 17.20
CA VAL A 29 -8.80 2.35 16.08
C VAL A 29 -8.04 1.18 16.64
N ALA A 30 -8.82 0.23 17.13
CA ALA A 30 -8.43 -1.07 17.60
C ALA A 30 -6.98 -1.44 17.22
N SER A 31 -6.04 -1.14 18.11
CA SER A 31 -4.84 -1.95 18.32
C SER A 31 -5.19 -3.36 18.82
N SER A 32 -6.47 -3.73 18.80
CA SER A 32 -7.03 -4.91 19.43
C SER A 32 -7.05 -6.15 18.53
N GLU A 33 -6.91 -6.06 17.20
CA GLU A 33 -6.95 -7.27 16.32
C GLU A 33 -6.12 -7.15 15.01
N LEU A 34 -5.06 -6.35 14.97
CA LEU A 34 -4.06 -6.42 13.88
C LEU A 34 -2.82 -7.20 14.28
N SER A 35 -2.99 -8.17 15.16
CA SER A 35 -2.05 -9.28 15.21
C SER A 35 -2.44 -10.19 14.05
N VAL A 36 -1.71 -10.12 12.93
CA VAL A 36 -1.72 -11.25 12.00
C VAL A 36 -1.07 -12.38 12.81
N SER A 37 -1.89 -13.13 13.55
CA SER A 37 -1.49 -14.19 14.48
C SER A 37 -1.97 -15.56 14.00
N GLY A 38 -2.44 -15.63 12.77
CA GLY A 38 -2.77 -16.89 12.11
C GLY A 38 -1.55 -17.40 11.36
N ASP A 39 -1.24 -18.67 11.58
CA ASP A 39 -0.39 -19.42 10.67
C ASP A 39 -1.06 -19.41 9.29
N LEU A 40 -0.43 -18.78 8.30
CA LEU A 40 -0.93 -18.71 6.93
C LEU A 40 -0.14 -19.73 6.09
N PRO A 41 -0.76 -20.85 5.68
CA PRO A 41 -0.05 -21.90 4.96
C PRO A 41 0.67 -21.36 3.72
N GLY A 42 1.97 -21.67 3.60
CA GLY A 42 2.81 -21.21 2.50
C GLY A 42 3.33 -19.78 2.63
N PHE A 43 3.08 -19.09 3.75
CA PHE A 43 3.59 -17.76 4.04
C PHE A 43 4.31 -17.71 5.39
N ARG A 44 5.38 -16.93 5.45
CA ARG A 44 6.26 -16.83 6.62
C ARG A 44 5.85 -15.69 7.55
N ALA A 45 5.30 -16.03 8.71
CA ALA A 45 4.93 -15.03 9.73
C ALA A 45 6.15 -14.25 10.27
N ASP A 46 7.35 -14.84 10.22
CA ASP A 46 8.62 -14.21 10.61
C ASP A 46 9.25 -13.34 9.50
N ALA A 47 8.65 -13.34 8.30
CA ALA A 47 9.12 -12.58 7.14
C ALA A 47 7.96 -11.83 6.49
N TRP A 48 7.21 -11.05 7.28
CA TRP A 48 6.11 -10.18 6.82
C TRP A 48 5.02 -10.88 5.98
N TYR A 49 4.83 -12.19 6.16
CA TYR A 49 3.95 -13.02 5.34
C TYR A 49 4.34 -13.03 3.85
N LEU A 50 5.63 -12.92 3.54
CA LEU A 50 6.16 -13.29 2.24
C LEU A 50 6.04 -14.81 2.02
N PRO A 51 5.93 -15.28 0.76
CA PRO A 51 5.87 -16.70 0.47
C PRO A 51 7.05 -17.47 1.07
N ASP A 52 6.77 -18.68 1.58
CA ASP A 52 7.77 -19.60 2.11
C ASP A 52 8.52 -20.30 0.96
N ASP A 53 9.36 -19.53 0.27
CA ASP A 53 10.19 -19.94 -0.85
C ASP A 53 11.61 -19.38 -0.66
N GLU A 54 12.60 -19.94 -1.35
CA GLU A 54 14.02 -19.59 -1.27
C GLU A 54 14.28 -18.09 -1.46
N LEU A 55 13.55 -17.46 -2.40
CA LEU A 55 13.64 -16.03 -2.69
C LEU A 55 12.46 -15.24 -2.12
N LEU A 56 11.80 -15.73 -1.07
CA LEU A 56 10.64 -15.07 -0.44
C LEU A 56 9.54 -14.72 -1.45
N GLY A 57 9.32 -15.60 -2.42
CA GLY A 57 8.30 -15.42 -3.47
C GLY A 57 8.72 -14.57 -4.67
N PHE A 58 9.94 -14.03 -4.71
CA PHE A 58 10.46 -13.35 -5.90
C PHE A 58 10.98 -14.36 -6.93
N VAL A 59 10.86 -14.00 -8.21
CA VAL A 59 11.43 -14.75 -9.33
C VAL A 59 12.33 -13.85 -10.14
N GLY A 60 13.48 -14.38 -10.56
CA GLY A 60 14.42 -13.67 -11.43
C GLY A 60 13.92 -13.67 -12.87
N VAL A 61 13.85 -12.49 -13.48
CA VAL A 61 13.66 -12.30 -14.91
C VAL A 61 15.03 -12.01 -15.52
N PRO A 62 15.55 -12.88 -16.41
CA PRO A 62 16.86 -12.68 -17.01
C PRO A 62 16.88 -11.43 -17.89
N GLU A 63 18.07 -10.86 -18.07
CA GLU A 63 18.25 -9.77 -19.02
C GLU A 63 17.84 -10.19 -20.43
N GLY A 64 17.32 -9.24 -21.20
CA GLY A 64 17.07 -9.46 -22.60
C GLY A 64 15.98 -8.60 -23.20
N SER A 65 15.65 -9.01 -24.42
CA SER A 65 14.75 -8.31 -25.31
C SER A 65 13.39 -8.98 -25.39
N PHE A 66 12.31 -8.22 -25.40
CA PHE A 66 11.00 -8.76 -25.76
C PHE A 66 10.17 -7.72 -26.53
N LEU A 67 9.08 -8.20 -27.13
CA LEU A 67 8.13 -7.37 -27.87
C LEU A 67 7.01 -6.94 -26.92
N MET A 68 6.86 -5.63 -26.72
CA MET A 68 5.83 -5.04 -25.86
C MET A 68 4.73 -4.39 -26.72
N GLY A 69 3.49 -4.50 -26.24
CA GLY A 69 2.28 -4.02 -26.90
C GLY A 69 1.55 -5.13 -27.68
N SER A 70 0.32 -4.85 -28.08
CA SER A 70 -0.55 -5.80 -28.79
C SER A 70 -0.78 -5.37 -30.24
N ASP A 71 -0.71 -6.34 -31.17
CA ASP A 71 -1.01 -6.13 -32.59
C ASP A 71 -2.47 -6.54 -32.88
N PRO A 72 -3.35 -5.61 -33.28
CA PRO A 72 -4.75 -5.90 -33.59
C PRO A 72 -4.97 -6.96 -34.68
N SER A 73 -3.96 -7.22 -35.52
CA SER A 73 -4.02 -8.30 -36.52
C SER A 73 -3.87 -9.70 -35.91
N LEU A 74 -3.22 -9.79 -34.74
CA LEU A 74 -3.04 -11.03 -33.96
C LEU A 74 -4.05 -11.13 -32.82
N ASP A 75 -4.37 -9.99 -32.18
CA ASP A 75 -5.37 -9.87 -31.12
C ASP A 75 -6.40 -8.81 -31.50
N PRO A 76 -7.48 -9.20 -32.21
CA PRO A 76 -8.52 -8.26 -32.64
C PRO A 76 -9.30 -7.58 -31.51
N LEU A 77 -9.12 -8.01 -30.25
CA LEU A 77 -9.77 -7.43 -29.08
C LEU A 77 -8.86 -6.45 -28.31
N ALA A 78 -7.63 -6.23 -28.79
CA ALA A 78 -6.70 -5.29 -28.18
C ALA A 78 -7.24 -3.86 -28.19
N PHE A 79 -7.14 -3.19 -27.04
CA PHE A 79 -7.48 -1.78 -26.89
C PHE A 79 -6.32 -0.86 -27.34
N ASP A 80 -6.65 0.38 -27.72
CA ASP A 80 -5.64 1.38 -28.12
C ASP A 80 -4.60 1.69 -27.03
N ILE A 81 -4.97 1.52 -25.74
CA ILE A 81 -4.05 1.72 -24.60
C ILE A 81 -2.98 0.62 -24.50
N GLU A 82 -3.13 -0.48 -25.22
CA GLU A 82 -2.17 -1.59 -25.26
C GLU A 82 -1.12 -1.40 -26.36
N ARG A 83 -1.20 -0.32 -27.14
CA ARG A 83 -0.21 0.00 -28.16
C ARG A 83 1.07 0.53 -27.55
N TRP A 84 2.21 0.13 -28.12
CA TRP A 84 3.52 0.65 -27.75
C TRP A 84 3.63 2.17 -27.92
N SER A 85 3.10 2.71 -29.01
CA SER A 85 3.09 4.15 -29.28
C SER A 85 1.93 4.56 -30.19
N THR A 86 1.78 5.87 -30.40
CA THR A 86 0.79 6.43 -31.34
C THR A 86 0.99 5.95 -32.77
N THR A 87 2.20 5.52 -33.14
CA THR A 87 2.54 5.09 -34.51
C THR A 87 2.78 3.59 -34.62
N SER A 88 3.04 2.87 -33.52
CA SER A 88 3.43 1.46 -33.55
C SER A 88 2.59 0.65 -32.55
N ALA A 89 2.00 -0.46 -33.03
CA ALA A 89 1.24 -1.37 -32.18
C ALA A 89 2.16 -2.07 -31.17
N GLN A 90 3.36 -2.44 -31.62
CA GLN A 90 4.36 -3.13 -30.82
C GLN A 90 5.73 -2.44 -30.93
N GLY A 91 6.57 -2.61 -29.90
CA GLY A 91 7.93 -2.11 -29.86
C GLY A 91 8.84 -3.06 -29.07
N ARG A 92 10.13 -3.08 -29.41
CA ARG A 92 11.11 -3.93 -28.71
C ARG A 92 11.66 -3.20 -27.49
N VAL A 93 11.62 -3.88 -26.34
CA VAL A 93 12.13 -3.40 -25.06
C VAL A 93 13.31 -4.26 -24.65
N GLU A 94 14.40 -3.62 -24.24
CA GLU A 94 15.56 -4.26 -23.64
C GLU A 94 15.54 -3.94 -22.14
N LEU A 95 15.53 -4.97 -21.30
CA LEU A 95 15.59 -4.82 -19.84
C LEU A 95 16.83 -5.53 -19.30
N PRO A 96 17.49 -4.97 -18.26
CA PRO A 96 18.52 -5.70 -17.51
C PRO A 96 17.87 -6.84 -16.73
N ASN A 97 18.67 -7.68 -16.08
CA ASN A 97 18.14 -8.66 -15.14
C ASN A 97 17.44 -7.96 -13.96
N TYR A 98 16.30 -8.48 -13.52
CA TYR A 98 15.58 -7.96 -12.36
C TYR A 98 14.79 -9.07 -11.66
N PHE A 99 14.22 -8.77 -10.49
CA PHE A 99 13.32 -9.69 -9.78
C PHE A 99 11.93 -9.08 -9.73
N ILE A 100 10.91 -9.93 -9.81
CA ILE A 100 9.50 -9.56 -9.65
C ILE A 100 8.82 -10.54 -8.70
N GLY A 101 7.83 -10.09 -7.94
CA GLY A 101 7.00 -10.97 -7.14
C GLY A 101 6.28 -11.99 -8.04
N ARG A 102 6.31 -13.27 -7.67
CA ARG A 102 5.57 -14.32 -8.40
C ARG A 102 4.07 -14.14 -8.30
N PHE A 103 3.60 -13.56 -7.20
CA PHE A 103 2.20 -13.32 -6.88
C PHE A 103 1.99 -11.84 -6.57
N GLU A 104 0.74 -11.39 -6.65
CA GLU A 104 0.34 -10.08 -6.15
C GLU A 104 0.55 -9.97 -4.64
N VAL A 105 0.74 -8.73 -4.17
CA VAL A 105 0.86 -8.43 -2.73
C VAL A 105 -0.43 -8.80 -2.02
N THR A 106 -0.33 -9.54 -0.92
CA THR A 106 -1.50 -10.04 -0.18
C THR A 106 -2.00 -9.05 0.86
N VAL A 107 -3.25 -9.23 1.31
CA VAL A 107 -3.81 -8.47 2.44
C VAL A 107 -2.96 -8.65 3.71
N ALA A 108 -2.44 -9.86 3.97
CA ALA A 108 -1.57 -10.11 5.13
C ALA A 108 -0.31 -9.24 5.09
N GLN A 109 0.41 -9.26 3.97
CA GLN A 109 1.62 -8.45 3.77
C GLN A 109 1.33 -6.96 3.96
N PHE A 110 0.25 -6.48 3.33
CA PHE A 110 -0.12 -5.08 3.37
C PHE A 110 -0.61 -4.62 4.75
N ARG A 111 -1.25 -5.51 5.53
CA ARG A 111 -1.60 -5.24 6.94
C ARG A 111 -0.35 -5.04 7.80
N VAL A 112 0.71 -5.84 7.60
CA VAL A 112 1.96 -5.65 8.35
C VAL A 112 2.60 -4.32 7.99
N PHE A 113 2.68 -3.98 6.70
CA PHE A 113 3.14 -2.67 6.24
C PHE A 113 2.34 -1.51 6.88
N ALA A 114 1.01 -1.58 6.83
CA ALA A 114 0.14 -0.55 7.38
C ALA A 114 0.37 -0.34 8.88
N HIS A 115 0.53 -1.44 9.62
CA HIS A 115 0.80 -1.42 11.05
C HIS A 115 2.18 -0.82 11.38
N GLU A 116 3.25 -1.29 10.71
CA GLU A 116 4.62 -0.88 11.02
C GLU A 116 4.98 0.52 10.52
N SER A 117 4.46 0.91 9.36
CA SER A 117 4.75 2.24 8.80
C SER A 117 4.02 3.37 9.51
N GLY A 118 2.99 3.07 10.31
CA GLY A 118 2.11 4.05 10.96
C GLY A 118 1.35 4.94 9.97
N ARG A 119 1.36 4.59 8.67
CA ARG A 119 0.65 5.34 7.63
C ARG A 119 -0.83 5.05 7.70
N ARG A 120 -1.63 6.11 7.50
CA ARG A 120 -3.07 5.95 7.29
C ARG A 120 -3.28 5.38 5.90
N ILE A 121 -3.70 4.12 5.82
CA ILE A 121 -4.18 3.53 4.57
C ILE A 121 -5.46 4.27 4.15
N ILE A 122 -5.51 4.70 2.89
CA ILE A 122 -6.57 5.60 2.39
C ILE A 122 -7.93 4.90 2.38
N ASP A 123 -7.97 3.62 2.00
CA ASP A 123 -9.17 2.78 2.03
C ASP A 123 -9.06 1.72 3.13
N SER A 124 -9.91 1.84 4.15
CA SER A 124 -9.99 0.86 5.23
C SER A 124 -10.50 -0.51 4.76
N ASN A 125 -11.23 -0.58 3.65
CA ASN A 125 -11.73 -1.84 3.09
C ASN A 125 -10.63 -2.67 2.42
N ALA A 126 -9.52 -2.03 2.02
CA ALA A 126 -8.35 -2.72 1.44
C ALA A 126 -7.81 -3.81 2.39
N LEU A 127 -7.94 -3.59 3.70
CA LEU A 127 -7.47 -4.52 4.72
C LEU A 127 -8.56 -5.52 5.16
N GLY A 128 -9.80 -5.40 4.70
CA GLY A 128 -10.93 -6.19 5.20
C GLY A 128 -11.13 -7.56 4.55
N SER A 129 -10.41 -7.86 3.47
CA SER A 129 -10.52 -9.12 2.73
C SER A 129 -9.72 -10.27 3.36
N GLU A 130 -9.85 -11.48 2.80
CA GLU A 130 -9.09 -12.67 3.20
C GLU A 130 -7.57 -12.42 3.12
N LEU A 131 -6.82 -12.96 4.07
CA LEU A 131 -5.42 -12.63 4.28
C LEU A 131 -4.50 -13.02 3.12
N SER A 132 -4.80 -14.14 2.45
CA SER A 132 -4.03 -14.65 1.31
C SER A 132 -4.47 -14.10 -0.04
N HIS A 133 -5.53 -13.28 -0.09
CA HIS A 133 -5.97 -12.67 -1.34
C HIS A 133 -5.11 -11.45 -1.70
N PRO A 134 -5.02 -11.09 -2.99
CA PRO A 134 -4.43 -9.84 -3.41
C PRO A 134 -5.08 -8.65 -2.70
N VAL A 135 -4.27 -7.74 -2.19
CA VAL A 135 -4.77 -6.48 -1.65
C VAL A 135 -5.31 -5.63 -2.80
N VAL A 136 -6.51 -5.08 -2.62
CA VAL A 136 -7.21 -4.24 -3.61
C VAL A 136 -7.62 -2.91 -2.99
N GLY A 137 -8.00 -1.92 -3.81
CA GLY A 137 -8.36 -0.59 -3.31
C GLY A 137 -7.14 0.21 -2.81
N VAL A 138 -5.94 -0.16 -3.25
CA VAL A 138 -4.69 0.51 -2.86
C VAL A 138 -4.37 1.63 -3.86
N SER A 139 -4.04 2.81 -3.36
CA SER A 139 -3.61 3.92 -4.20
C SER A 139 -2.20 3.68 -4.74
N TRP A 140 -1.83 4.32 -5.86
CA TRP A 140 -0.47 4.24 -6.39
C TRP A 140 0.59 4.70 -5.37
N THR A 141 0.29 5.74 -4.58
CA THR A 141 1.19 6.24 -3.54
C THR A 141 1.39 5.23 -2.41
N ASP A 142 0.35 4.49 -2.04
CA ASP A 142 0.45 3.45 -1.01
C ASP A 142 1.21 2.23 -1.54
N ALA A 143 1.02 1.86 -2.81
CA ALA A 143 1.78 0.80 -3.47
C ALA A 143 3.28 1.12 -3.52
N VAL A 144 3.65 2.35 -3.90
CA VAL A 144 5.05 2.79 -3.88
C VAL A 144 5.61 2.80 -2.46
N ALA A 145 4.85 3.31 -1.49
CA ALA A 145 5.28 3.32 -0.09
C ALA A 145 5.51 1.91 0.47
N TYR A 146 4.67 0.94 0.10
CA TYR A 146 4.87 -0.47 0.42
C TYR A 146 6.18 -1.01 -0.16
N THR A 147 6.44 -0.78 -1.46
CA THR A 147 7.68 -1.26 -2.11
C THR A 147 8.96 -0.62 -1.57
N GLN A 148 8.87 0.55 -0.93
CA GLN A 148 10.01 1.21 -0.28
C GLN A 148 10.24 0.74 1.16
N TRP A 149 9.19 0.23 1.81
CA TRP A 149 9.27 -0.30 3.17
C TRP A 149 9.78 -1.74 3.18
N LEU A 150 9.36 -2.55 2.20
CA LEU A 150 9.79 -3.93 2.01
C LEU A 150 11.28 -4.02 1.70
#